data_AF-D1PF14-F1
#
_entry.id   AF-D1PF14-F1
#
_cell.length_a   1.000
_cell.length_b   1.000
_cell.length_c   1.000
_cell.angle_alpha   90.00
_cell.angle_beta   90.00
_cell.angle_gamma   90.00
#
_symmetry.space_group_name_H-M   'P 1'
#
loop_
_entity.id
_entity.type
_entity.pdbx_description
1 polymer ?
#
loop_
_entity_poly.entity_id
_entity_poly.type
_entity_poly.pdbx_seq_one_letter_code
_entity_poly.pdbx_strand_id
1 'polypeptide(L)'
;MSSQTTDNNKRLDYLDVAKGIGILLVILGHCQLGRIGRAHSLIYSFHMPLFFFISGVCFSNKYTFSTLAVKRFRQIILPTIYFSIISTLLVDGLGLNVEWWDWSKHFPFALWFLPVLYFTELVAWLICNKIMSKVSYVIFLLALLFLSHLLSHFSVDLVYSIASIPIAAFFYLIGYSIKTIVRNFKSHLWGWCLLLAFLNVVIVRYGHVSMELASGHISPFIIAEIAAFAGIFSCLCLSKGLTYGGDCLKTHSSQNVS
;
A
#
# COMPACT_ATOMS: atom_id res chain seq x y z
N MET A 1 36.21 -4.60 23.95
CA MET A 1 34.91 -5.30 23.89
C MET A 1 33.80 -4.26 24.00
N SER A 2 33.42 -3.64 22.88
CA SER A 2 32.32 -2.68 22.85
C SER A 2 31.00 -3.43 22.77
N SER A 3 30.15 -3.23 23.77
CA SER A 3 28.79 -3.76 23.83
C SER A 3 28.02 -3.38 22.57
N GLN A 4 27.64 -4.40 21.79
CA GLN A 4 26.59 -4.25 20.79
C GLN A 4 25.26 -4.10 21.54
N THR A 5 24.79 -2.87 21.68
CA THR A 5 23.41 -2.61 22.07
C THR A 5 22.50 -3.03 20.93
N THR A 6 21.73 -4.09 21.14
CA THR A 6 20.71 -4.59 20.23
C THR A 6 19.58 -3.56 20.12
N ASP A 7 19.68 -2.65 19.16
CA ASP A 7 18.67 -1.64 18.83
C ASP A 7 17.48 -2.29 18.07
N ASN A 8 16.72 -3.13 18.77
CA ASN A 8 15.68 -4.00 18.19
C ASN A 8 14.32 -3.32 17.99
N ASN A 9 14.22 -1.99 18.12
CA ASN A 9 12.94 -1.29 17.98
C ASN A 9 13.05 0.13 17.40
N LYS A 10 14.02 0.38 16.51
CA LYS A 10 14.09 1.66 15.79
C LYS A 10 12.91 1.78 14.83
N ARG A 11 12.06 2.78 15.07
CA ARG A 11 11.05 3.24 14.12
C ARG A 11 11.75 3.58 12.81
N LEU A 12 11.19 3.11 11.69
CA LEU A 12 11.75 3.36 10.37
C LEU A 12 11.11 4.59 9.77
N ASP A 13 11.71 5.75 10.01
CA ASP A 13 11.16 7.05 9.60
C ASP A 13 10.91 7.12 8.09
N TYR A 14 11.75 6.45 7.27
CA TYR A 14 11.55 6.41 5.82
C TYR A 14 10.27 5.67 5.38
N LEU A 15 9.75 4.72 6.18
CA LEU A 15 8.45 4.07 5.88
C LEU A 15 7.29 5.02 6.15
N ASP A 16 7.41 5.88 7.16
CA ASP A 16 6.41 6.90 7.44
C ASP A 16 6.43 8.01 6.38
N VAL A 17 7.63 8.40 5.90
CA VAL A 17 7.77 9.28 4.72
C VAL A 17 7.16 8.65 3.47
N ALA A 18 7.39 7.36 3.21
CA ALA A 18 6.79 6.66 2.06
C ALA A 18 5.26 6.64 2.13
N LYS A 19 4.67 6.41 3.31
CA LYS A 19 3.22 6.53 3.50
C LYS A 19 2.73 7.95 3.24
N GLY A 20 3.47 8.96 3.70
CA GLY A 20 3.18 10.37 3.43
C GLY A 20 3.14 10.68 1.93
N ILE A 21 4.15 10.22 1.18
CA ILE A 21 4.16 10.30 -0.30
C ILE A 21 2.94 9.58 -0.88
N GLY A 22 2.63 8.38 -0.39
CA GLY A 22 1.43 7.64 -0.79
C GLY A 22 0.13 8.42 -0.58
N ILE A 23 -0.02 9.13 0.54
CA ILE A 23 -1.22 9.93 0.84
C ILE A 23 -1.32 11.11 -0.11
N LEU A 24 -0.21 11.78 -0.40
CA LEU A 24 -0.18 12.85 -1.41
C LEU A 24 -0.57 12.34 -2.80
N LEU A 25 -0.14 11.12 -3.15
CA LEU A 25 -0.54 10.47 -4.41
C LEU A 25 -2.03 10.13 -4.45
N VAL A 26 -2.64 9.69 -3.35
CA VAL A 26 -4.10 9.48 -3.25
C VAL A 26 -4.84 10.79 -3.54
N ILE A 27 -4.44 11.89 -2.87
CA ILE A 27 -5.04 13.21 -3.06
C ILE A 27 -4.90 13.63 -4.53
N LEU A 28 -3.69 13.52 -5.09
CA LEU A 28 -3.42 13.88 -6.48
C LEU A 28 -4.23 13.06 -7.49
N GLY A 29 -4.42 11.77 -7.23
CA GLY A 29 -5.22 10.87 -8.06
C GLY A 29 -6.71 11.22 -8.10
N HIS A 30 -7.25 11.80 -7.02
CA HIS A 30 -8.65 12.23 -6.93
C HIS A 30 -8.88 13.70 -7.34
N CYS A 31 -7.84 14.54 -7.39
CA CYS A 31 -7.94 15.89 -7.94
C CYS A 31 -8.13 15.86 -9.47
N GLN A 32 -8.65 16.95 -10.05
CA GLN A 32 -8.82 17.08 -11.52
C GLN A 32 -7.51 16.85 -12.30
N LEU A 33 -6.33 17.07 -11.69
CA LEU A 33 -5.03 16.76 -12.29
C LEU A 33 -4.84 15.25 -12.52
N GLY A 34 -5.44 14.41 -11.67
CA GLY A 34 -5.52 12.96 -11.83
C GLY A 34 -6.40 12.53 -13.01
N ARG A 35 -7.29 13.37 -13.54
CA ARG A 35 -8.10 13.04 -14.73
C ARG A 35 -7.36 13.28 -16.05
N ILE A 36 -6.11 13.75 -16.01
CA ILE A 36 -5.29 14.03 -17.19
C ILE A 36 -4.60 12.73 -17.64
N GLY A 37 -5.33 11.92 -18.40
CA GLY A 37 -4.80 10.81 -19.19
C GLY A 37 -3.85 9.87 -18.43
N ARG A 38 -2.58 9.84 -18.85
CA ARG A 38 -1.61 8.80 -18.45
C ARG A 38 -1.01 8.99 -17.05
N ALA A 39 -1.12 10.18 -16.47
CA ALA A 39 -0.67 10.43 -15.11
C ALA A 39 -1.55 9.69 -14.08
N HIS A 40 -2.86 9.54 -14.39
CA HIS A 40 -3.80 8.74 -13.61
C HIS A 40 -3.31 7.31 -13.43
N SER A 41 -3.09 6.61 -14.55
CA SER A 41 -2.68 5.21 -14.57
C SER A 41 -1.35 4.99 -13.86
N LEU A 42 -0.42 5.96 -13.95
CA LEU A 42 0.86 5.89 -13.27
C LEU A 42 0.69 5.92 -11.74
N ILE A 43 -0.08 6.89 -11.23
CA ILE A 43 -0.37 7.01 -9.80
C ILE A 43 -1.11 5.75 -9.31
N TYR A 44 -2.17 5.36 -10.01
CA TYR A 44 -3.03 4.22 -9.66
C TYR A 44 -2.29 2.88 -9.71
N SER A 45 -1.25 2.75 -10.54
CA SER A 45 -0.46 1.52 -10.66
C SER A 45 0.20 1.07 -9.35
N PHE A 46 0.50 1.96 -8.40
CA PHE A 46 1.27 1.57 -7.22
C PHE A 46 0.86 2.24 -5.90
N HIS A 47 0.13 3.35 -5.88
CA HIS A 47 -0.10 4.08 -4.63
C HIS A 47 -0.94 3.28 -3.60
N MET A 48 -1.99 2.57 -4.01
CA MET A 48 -2.73 1.68 -3.09
C MET A 48 -1.95 0.39 -2.74
N PRO A 49 -1.33 -0.31 -3.71
CA PRO A 49 -0.40 -1.40 -3.43
C PRO A 49 0.69 -1.05 -2.41
N LEU A 50 1.22 0.17 -2.45
CA LEU A 50 2.22 0.68 -1.50
C LEU A 50 1.75 0.59 -0.05
N PHE A 51 0.52 1.00 0.24
CA PHE A 51 0.00 0.95 1.61
C PHE A 51 -0.17 -0.48 2.12
N PHE A 52 -0.67 -1.39 1.29
CA PHE A 52 -0.78 -2.81 1.66
C PHE A 52 0.60 -3.43 1.88
N PHE A 53 1.54 -3.15 0.97
CA PHE A 53 2.91 -3.63 1.07
C PHE A 53 3.60 -3.15 2.35
N ILE A 54 3.57 -1.84 2.64
CA ILE A 54 4.19 -1.28 3.85
C ILE A 54 3.49 -1.83 5.11
N SER A 55 2.17 -2.01 5.09
CA SER A 55 1.45 -2.62 6.21
C SER A 55 1.94 -4.05 6.48
N GLY A 56 2.23 -4.82 5.44
CA GLY A 56 2.89 -6.12 5.53
C GLY A 56 4.30 -6.06 6.12
N VAL A 57 5.13 -5.09 5.72
CA VAL A 57 6.47 -4.88 6.29
C VAL A 57 6.42 -4.58 7.80
N CYS A 58 5.37 -3.87 8.23
CA CYS A 58 5.12 -3.52 9.63
C CYS A 58 4.37 -4.63 10.40
N PHE A 59 3.87 -5.66 9.73
CA PHE A 59 3.04 -6.69 10.35
C PHE A 59 3.81 -7.57 11.34
N SER A 60 3.13 -7.89 12.45
CA SER A 60 3.63 -8.77 13.50
C SER A 60 2.59 -9.84 13.79
N ASN A 61 2.94 -11.10 13.53
CA ASN A 61 2.07 -12.26 13.73
C ASN A 61 2.07 -12.79 15.17
N LYS A 62 2.52 -11.99 16.15
CA LYS A 62 2.65 -12.41 17.56
C LYS A 62 1.32 -12.50 18.32
N TYR A 63 0.27 -11.82 17.83
CA TYR A 63 -1.04 -11.82 18.47
C TYR A 63 -1.83 -13.08 18.11
N THR A 64 -2.74 -13.52 19.00
CA THR A 64 -3.76 -14.52 18.62
C THR A 64 -4.74 -13.92 17.62
N PHE A 65 -5.43 -14.77 16.85
CA PHE A 65 -6.39 -14.31 15.84
C PHE A 65 -7.46 -13.38 16.44
N SER A 66 -8.09 -13.81 17.54
CA SER A 66 -9.16 -13.04 18.20
C SER A 66 -8.65 -11.70 18.74
N THR A 67 -7.47 -11.68 19.36
CA THR A 67 -6.88 -10.43 19.86
C THR A 67 -6.52 -9.50 18.71
N LEU A 68 -5.98 -10.02 17.62
CA LEU A 68 -5.69 -9.22 16.42
C LEU A 68 -6.99 -8.65 15.83
N ALA A 69 -8.00 -9.49 15.60
CA ALA A 69 -9.27 -9.08 15.01
C ALA A 69 -9.96 -7.99 15.83
N VAL A 70 -10.12 -8.17 17.15
CA VAL A 70 -10.76 -7.16 18.01
C VAL A 70 -9.95 -5.87 18.05
N LYS A 71 -8.63 -5.96 18.17
CA LYS A 71 -7.75 -4.78 18.19
C LYS A 71 -7.85 -3.99 16.88
N ARG A 72 -7.74 -4.67 15.74
CA ARG A 72 -7.80 -4.03 14.42
C ARG A 72 -9.20 -3.52 14.08
N PHE A 73 -10.24 -4.22 14.50
CA PHE A 73 -11.61 -3.74 14.36
C PHE A 73 -11.79 -2.38 15.05
N ARG A 74 -11.32 -2.24 16.29
CA ARG A 74 -11.39 -0.96 17.03
C ARG A 74 -10.49 0.13 16.44
N GLN A 75 -9.37 -0.24 15.84
CA GLN A 75 -8.42 0.72 15.26
C GLN A 75 -8.76 1.16 13.84
N ILE A 76 -9.48 0.34 13.07
CA ILE A 76 -9.68 0.52 11.63
C ILE A 76 -11.17 0.62 11.30
N ILE A 77 -11.95 -0.43 11.62
CA ILE A 77 -13.36 -0.50 11.24
C ILE A 77 -14.21 0.53 11.98
N LEU A 78 -14.06 0.64 13.30
CA LEU A 78 -14.82 1.61 14.09
C LEU A 78 -14.59 3.05 13.60
N PRO A 79 -13.35 3.56 13.47
CA PRO A 79 -13.11 4.88 12.89
C PRO A 79 -13.71 5.03 11.50
N THR A 80 -13.60 4.01 10.63
CA THR A 80 -14.20 4.04 9.29
C THR A 80 -15.70 4.28 9.34
N ILE A 81 -16.42 3.57 10.22
CA ILE A 81 -17.86 3.74 10.42
C ILE A 81 -18.18 5.15 10.91
N TYR A 82 -17.49 5.62 11.95
CA TYR A 82 -17.71 6.97 12.50
C TYR A 82 -17.47 8.06 11.45
N PHE A 83 -16.35 8.01 10.72
CA PHE A 83 -16.03 8.98 9.68
C PHE A 83 -17.00 8.92 8.50
N SER A 84 -17.47 7.73 8.11
CA SER A 84 -18.43 7.58 7.00
C SER A 84 -19.78 8.19 7.36
N ILE A 85 -20.27 7.96 8.58
CA ILE A 85 -21.52 8.55 9.08
C ILE A 85 -21.39 10.07 9.18
N ILE A 86 -20.33 10.57 9.84
CA ILE A 86 -20.11 12.02 9.99
C ILE A 86 -20.00 12.70 8.63
N SER A 87 -19.26 12.11 7.68
CA SER A 87 -19.09 12.69 6.34
C SER A 87 -20.41 12.78 5.58
N THR A 88 -21.24 11.75 5.69
CA THR A 88 -22.56 11.71 5.03
C THR A 88 -23.50 12.74 5.64
N LEU A 89 -23.61 12.77 6.97
CA LEU A 89 -24.44 13.76 7.67
C LEU A 89 -24.01 15.20 7.39
N LEU A 90 -22.71 15.44 7.25
CA LEU A 90 -22.18 16.77 6.93
C LEU A 90 -22.51 17.19 5.49
N VAL A 91 -22.41 16.27 4.53
CA VAL A 91 -22.78 16.53 3.12
C VAL A 91 -24.27 16.79 2.98
N ASP A 92 -25.10 15.93 3.57
CA ASP A 92 -26.56 16.06 3.54
C ASP A 92 -27.00 17.32 4.29
N GLY A 93 -26.42 17.58 5.47
CA GLY A 93 -26.73 18.75 6.30
C GLY A 93 -26.34 20.09 5.68
N LEU A 94 -25.32 20.10 4.82
CA LEU A 94 -24.93 21.27 4.02
C LEU A 94 -25.67 21.35 2.67
N GLY A 95 -26.52 20.38 2.34
CA GLY A 95 -27.23 20.32 1.06
C GLY A 95 -26.30 20.18 -0.15
N LEU A 96 -25.12 19.58 0.03
CA LEU A 96 -24.14 19.42 -1.04
C LEU A 96 -24.50 18.21 -1.91
N ASN A 97 -24.60 18.42 -3.23
CA ASN A 97 -24.78 17.32 -4.18
C ASN A 97 -23.42 16.70 -4.52
N VAL A 98 -23.11 15.57 -3.90
CA VAL A 98 -21.85 14.83 -4.14
C VAL A 98 -22.17 13.54 -4.90
N GLU A 99 -21.85 13.50 -6.19
CA GLU A 99 -22.10 12.33 -7.06
C GLU A 99 -21.00 11.26 -6.95
N TRP A 100 -19.94 11.50 -6.17
CA TRP A 100 -18.66 10.77 -6.26
C TRP A 100 -18.56 9.65 -5.21
N TRP A 101 -19.64 9.38 -4.48
CA TRP A 101 -19.78 8.21 -3.62
C TRP A 101 -21.19 7.62 -3.75
N ASP A 102 -21.33 6.33 -3.46
CA ASP A 102 -22.60 5.61 -3.47
C ASP A 102 -22.53 4.52 -2.40
N TRP A 103 -23.37 4.65 -1.37
CA TRP A 103 -23.45 3.67 -0.27
C TRP A 103 -23.74 2.24 -0.74
N SER A 104 -24.34 2.07 -1.92
CA SER A 104 -24.58 0.76 -2.51
C SER A 104 -23.33 0.10 -3.09
N LYS A 105 -22.26 0.87 -3.34
CA LYS A 105 -21.02 0.41 -3.99
C LYS A 105 -19.81 0.56 -3.09
N HIS A 106 -19.55 1.76 -2.57
CA HIS A 106 -18.34 2.07 -1.81
C HIS A 106 -18.61 2.94 -0.59
N PHE A 107 -17.76 2.79 0.43
CA PHE A 107 -17.69 3.80 1.50
C PHE A 107 -17.32 5.16 0.91
N PRO A 108 -17.79 6.27 1.52
CA PRO A 108 -17.47 7.61 1.04
C PRO A 108 -15.96 7.84 0.94
N PHE A 109 -15.52 8.52 -0.13
CA PHE A 109 -14.12 8.86 -0.42
C PHE A 109 -13.18 7.64 -0.53
N ALA A 110 -11.90 7.81 -0.13
CA ALA A 110 -10.89 6.75 -0.10
C ALA A 110 -11.03 5.80 1.11
N LEU A 111 -12.14 5.83 1.85
CA LEU A 111 -12.33 5.02 3.07
C LEU A 111 -12.50 3.53 2.79
N TRP A 112 -12.85 3.14 1.55
CA TRP A 112 -12.96 1.73 1.12
C TRP A 112 -11.70 0.90 1.42
N PHE A 113 -10.53 1.52 1.42
CA PHE A 113 -9.25 0.87 1.69
C PHE A 113 -9.17 0.29 3.11
N LEU A 114 -9.80 0.94 4.10
CA LEU A 114 -9.65 0.56 5.51
C LEU A 114 -10.30 -0.79 5.83
N PRO A 115 -11.57 -1.08 5.43
CA PRO A 115 -12.13 -2.43 5.53
C PRO A 115 -11.33 -3.48 4.78
N VAL A 116 -10.87 -3.18 3.56
CA VAL A 116 -10.04 -4.10 2.78
C VAL A 116 -8.74 -4.41 3.53
N LEU A 117 -8.08 -3.41 4.13
CA LEU A 117 -6.89 -3.59 4.95
C LEU A 117 -7.16 -4.47 6.18
N TYR A 118 -8.28 -4.26 6.86
CA TYR A 118 -8.68 -5.08 8.01
C TYR A 118 -8.80 -6.55 7.63
N PHE A 119 -9.59 -6.88 6.60
CA PHE A 119 -9.76 -8.27 6.16
C PHE A 119 -8.48 -8.86 5.59
N THR A 120 -7.70 -8.06 4.87
CA THR A 120 -6.37 -8.45 4.36
C THR A 120 -5.44 -8.87 5.50
N GLU A 121 -5.41 -8.13 6.62
CA GLU A 121 -4.58 -8.46 7.77
C GLU A 121 -5.03 -9.77 8.46
N LEU A 122 -6.34 -10.05 8.49
CA LEU A 122 -6.87 -11.34 8.99
C LEU A 122 -6.46 -12.51 8.10
N VAL A 123 -6.61 -12.36 6.78
CA VAL A 123 -6.17 -13.36 5.79
C VAL A 123 -4.66 -13.60 5.90
N ALA A 124 -3.88 -12.52 6.00
CA ALA A 124 -2.43 -12.61 6.16
C ALA A 124 -2.04 -13.32 7.46
N TRP A 125 -2.75 -13.06 8.56
CA TRP A 125 -2.51 -13.78 9.82
C TRP A 125 -2.77 -15.29 9.68
N LEU A 126 -3.87 -15.68 9.02
CA LEU A 126 -4.19 -17.09 8.79
C LEU A 126 -3.09 -17.79 7.99
N ILE A 127 -2.69 -17.18 6.87
CA ILE A 127 -1.63 -17.72 6.00
C ILE A 127 -0.31 -17.82 6.77
N CYS A 128 0.14 -16.76 7.44
CA CYS A 128 1.43 -16.73 8.12
C CYS A 128 1.52 -17.65 9.35
N ASN A 129 0.41 -17.97 10.03
CA ASN A 129 0.43 -18.81 11.23
C ASN A 129 -0.04 -20.24 11.01
N LYS A 130 -0.80 -20.53 9.94
CA LYS A 130 -1.29 -21.88 9.63
C LYS A 130 -0.46 -22.57 8.56
N ILE A 131 0.18 -21.84 7.66
CA ILE A 131 1.00 -22.42 6.60
C ILE A 131 2.45 -22.50 7.07
N MET A 132 2.96 -23.73 7.22
CA MET A 132 4.33 -23.97 7.67
C MET A 132 5.31 -24.20 6.51
N SER A 133 4.82 -24.74 5.38
CA SER A 133 5.66 -25.04 4.21
C SER A 133 5.85 -23.81 3.33
N LYS A 134 7.10 -23.54 2.94
CA LYS A 134 7.44 -22.49 1.98
C LYS A 134 6.76 -22.69 0.63
N VAL A 135 6.64 -23.95 0.18
CA VAL A 135 5.99 -24.29 -1.10
C VAL A 135 4.51 -23.95 -1.04
N SER A 136 3.82 -24.39 0.02
CA SER A 136 2.40 -24.05 0.23
C SER A 136 2.20 -22.54 0.31
N TYR A 137 3.09 -21.81 0.99
CA TYR A 137 3.03 -20.35 1.07
C TYR A 137 3.09 -19.69 -0.32
N VAL A 138 4.02 -20.13 -1.17
CA VAL A 138 4.13 -19.64 -2.56
C VAL A 138 2.90 -20.00 -3.38
N ILE A 139 2.36 -21.23 -3.24
CA ILE A 139 1.11 -21.63 -3.91
C ILE A 139 -0.04 -20.71 -3.51
N PHE A 140 -0.19 -20.38 -2.23
CA PHE A 140 -1.22 -19.45 -1.77
C PHE A 140 -1.02 -18.04 -2.31
N LEU A 141 0.22 -17.54 -2.40
CA LEU A 141 0.51 -16.25 -3.04
C LEU A 141 0.09 -16.23 -4.52
N LEU A 142 0.44 -17.29 -5.26
CA LEU A 142 0.05 -17.42 -6.67
C LEU A 142 -1.47 -17.58 -6.83
N ALA A 143 -2.13 -18.29 -5.92
CA ALA A 143 -3.58 -18.43 -5.90
C ALA A 143 -4.28 -17.10 -5.63
N LEU A 144 -3.77 -16.27 -4.70
CA LEU A 144 -4.30 -14.93 -4.43
C LEU A 144 -4.16 -14.02 -5.66
N LEU A 145 -2.99 -14.06 -6.30
CA LEU A 145 -2.73 -13.31 -7.54
C LEU A 145 -3.69 -13.76 -8.65
N PHE A 146 -3.78 -15.07 -8.91
CA PHE A 146 -4.66 -15.61 -9.95
C PHE A 146 -6.13 -15.30 -9.67
N LEU A 147 -6.59 -15.48 -8.43
CA LEU A 147 -7.97 -15.19 -8.03
C LEU A 147 -8.32 -13.71 -8.26
N SER A 148 -7.40 -12.79 -7.99
CA SER A 148 -7.65 -11.37 -8.22
C SER A 148 -7.90 -11.03 -9.69
N HIS A 149 -7.13 -11.63 -10.60
CA HIS A 149 -7.32 -11.46 -12.04
C HIS A 149 -8.55 -12.18 -12.56
N LEU A 150 -8.91 -13.33 -11.98
CA LEU A 150 -10.16 -14.01 -12.28
C LEU A 150 -11.36 -13.12 -11.93
N LEU A 151 -11.37 -12.53 -10.73
CA LEU A 151 -12.42 -11.60 -10.30
C LEU A 151 -12.47 -10.35 -11.20
N SER A 152 -11.32 -9.79 -11.55
CA SER A 152 -11.25 -8.65 -12.47
C SER A 152 -11.78 -9.00 -13.86
N HIS A 153 -11.47 -10.18 -14.39
CA HIS A 153 -11.91 -10.62 -15.73
C HIS A 153 -13.43 -10.75 -15.80
N PHE A 154 -14.05 -11.30 -14.76
CA PHE A 154 -15.51 -11.39 -14.65
C PHE A 154 -16.17 -10.08 -14.21
N SER A 155 -15.41 -8.99 -14.06
CA SER A 155 -15.91 -7.68 -13.61
C SER A 155 -16.75 -7.79 -12.33
N VAL A 156 -16.28 -8.62 -11.38
CA VAL A 156 -16.96 -8.87 -10.12
C VAL A 156 -16.77 -7.66 -9.21
N ASP A 157 -17.73 -6.74 -9.24
CA ASP A 157 -17.79 -5.59 -8.35
C ASP A 157 -18.60 -5.97 -7.10
N LEU A 158 -17.88 -6.27 -6.00
CA LEU A 158 -18.49 -6.56 -4.71
C LEU A 158 -18.56 -5.29 -3.87
N VAL A 159 -19.65 -5.17 -3.11
CA VAL A 159 -19.87 -4.07 -2.17
C VAL A 159 -18.65 -3.87 -1.27
N TYR A 160 -18.26 -2.61 -1.07
CA TYR A 160 -17.12 -2.21 -0.24
C TYR A 160 -15.75 -2.73 -0.73
N SER A 161 -15.61 -2.99 -2.04
CA SER A 161 -14.33 -3.36 -2.67
C SER A 161 -13.72 -4.66 -2.13
N ILE A 162 -14.58 -5.56 -1.61
CA ILE A 162 -14.17 -6.85 -1.03
C ILE A 162 -13.46 -7.74 -2.07
N ALA A 163 -13.82 -7.60 -3.35
CA ALA A 163 -13.16 -8.30 -4.46
C ALA A 163 -11.64 -8.02 -4.55
N SER A 164 -11.16 -6.96 -3.90
CA SER A 164 -9.75 -6.54 -3.91
C SER A 164 -8.92 -7.12 -2.76
N ILE A 165 -9.55 -7.84 -1.82
CA ILE A 165 -8.83 -8.52 -0.73
C ILE A 165 -7.75 -9.47 -1.25
N PRO A 166 -7.95 -10.29 -2.31
CA PRO A 166 -6.92 -11.19 -2.79
C PRO A 166 -5.65 -10.47 -3.26
N ILE A 167 -5.78 -9.42 -4.08
CA ILE A 167 -4.62 -8.65 -4.54
C ILE A 167 -3.98 -7.85 -3.40
N ALA A 168 -4.78 -7.30 -2.48
CA ALA A 168 -4.28 -6.61 -1.30
C ALA A 168 -3.48 -7.57 -0.40
N ALA A 169 -3.98 -8.78 -0.17
CA ALA A 169 -3.30 -9.82 0.58
C ALA A 169 -2.02 -10.29 -0.11
N PHE A 170 -1.99 -10.37 -1.43
CA PHE A 170 -0.78 -10.64 -2.20
C PHE A 170 0.31 -9.60 -1.91
N PHE A 171 0.04 -8.30 -2.09
CA PHE A 171 1.03 -7.24 -1.80
C PHE A 171 1.44 -7.20 -0.33
N TYR A 172 0.49 -7.39 0.58
CA TYR A 172 0.74 -7.43 2.02
C TYR A 172 1.67 -8.59 2.42
N LEU A 173 1.41 -9.79 1.93
CA LEU A 173 2.20 -10.98 2.25
C LEU A 173 3.61 -10.92 1.64
N ILE A 174 3.75 -10.36 0.43
CA ILE A 174 5.06 -10.07 -0.14
C ILE A 174 5.82 -9.09 0.77
N GLY A 175 5.19 -7.99 1.16
CA GLY A 175 5.77 -7.02 2.10
C GLY A 175 6.22 -7.66 3.42
N TYR A 176 5.43 -8.56 3.99
CA TYR A 176 5.79 -9.33 5.18
C TYR A 176 7.00 -10.24 4.93
N SER A 177 7.03 -10.95 3.80
CA SER A 177 8.09 -11.90 3.43
C SER A 177 9.44 -11.22 3.29
N ILE A 178 9.48 -10.04 2.67
CA ILE A 178 10.73 -9.31 2.42
C ILE A 178 11.02 -8.20 3.43
N LYS A 179 10.28 -8.15 4.56
CA LYS A 179 10.42 -7.08 5.57
C LYS A 179 11.86 -6.89 6.07
N THR A 180 12.63 -7.96 6.20
CA THR A 180 14.03 -7.89 6.64
C THR A 180 14.91 -7.20 5.60
N ILE A 181 14.69 -7.48 4.31
CA ILE A 181 15.40 -6.84 3.20
C ILE A 181 15.07 -5.35 3.17
N VAL A 182 13.77 -5.02 3.26
CA VAL A 182 13.28 -3.63 3.27
C VAL A 182 13.86 -2.86 4.47
N ARG A 183 13.88 -3.46 5.66
CA ARG A 183 14.46 -2.85 6.88
C ARG A 183 15.95 -2.57 6.75
N ASN A 184 16.71 -3.49 6.16
CA ASN A 184 18.18 -3.42 6.07
C ASN A 184 18.71 -2.76 4.79
N PHE A 185 17.83 -2.20 3.96
CA PHE A 185 18.19 -1.53 2.71
C PHE A 185 19.21 -0.39 2.96
N LYS A 186 20.22 -0.17 2.11
CA LYS A 186 21.25 0.89 2.32
C LYS A 186 20.85 2.23 1.68
N SER A 187 21.54 3.35 1.94
CA SER A 187 21.13 4.71 1.54
C SER A 187 21.53 5.16 0.12
N HIS A 188 22.44 4.46 -0.58
CA HIS A 188 22.90 4.84 -1.93
C HIS A 188 21.89 4.46 -3.04
N LEU A 189 20.65 4.93 -2.93
CA LEU A 189 19.51 4.42 -3.70
C LEU A 189 18.94 5.40 -4.73
N TRP A 190 19.52 6.59 -4.90
CA TRP A 190 19.00 7.55 -5.89
C TRP A 190 19.04 6.98 -7.33
N GLY A 191 20.10 6.24 -7.69
CA GLY A 191 20.17 5.54 -8.98
C GLY A 191 19.06 4.49 -9.15
N TRP A 192 18.78 3.72 -8.11
CA TRP A 192 17.68 2.74 -8.11
C TRP A 192 16.31 3.40 -8.13
N CYS A 193 16.13 4.51 -7.41
CA CYS A 193 14.92 5.32 -7.44
C CYS A 193 14.60 5.77 -8.86
N LEU A 194 15.57 6.38 -9.54
CA LEU A 194 15.39 6.89 -10.90
C LEU A 194 15.15 5.75 -11.90
N LEU A 195 15.92 4.66 -11.80
CA LEU A 195 15.74 3.49 -12.66
C LEU A 195 14.35 2.87 -12.50
N LEU A 196 13.90 2.65 -11.26
CA LEU A 196 12.60 2.04 -10.98
C LEU A 196 11.43 2.98 -11.32
N ALA A 197 11.59 4.29 -11.11
CA ALA A 197 10.63 5.28 -11.58
C ALA A 197 10.51 5.25 -13.11
N PHE A 198 11.64 5.22 -13.82
CA PHE A 198 11.67 5.12 -15.28
C PHE A 198 11.02 3.82 -15.76
N LEU A 199 11.36 2.68 -15.16
CA LEU A 199 10.74 1.39 -15.48
C LEU A 199 9.23 1.41 -15.23
N ASN A 200 8.76 1.96 -14.10
CA ASN A 200 7.34 2.10 -13.82
C ASN A 200 6.63 2.92 -14.92
N VAL A 201 7.20 4.05 -15.33
CA VAL A 201 6.66 4.87 -16.43
C VAL A 201 6.62 4.09 -17.74
N VAL A 202 7.71 3.40 -18.11
CA VAL A 202 7.78 2.60 -19.35
C VAL A 202 6.74 1.47 -19.33
N ILE A 203 6.66 0.70 -18.25
CA ILE A 203 5.72 -0.42 -18.13
C ILE A 203 4.28 0.07 -18.16
N VAL A 204 3.95 1.14 -17.43
CA VAL A 204 2.59 1.70 -17.47
C VAL A 204 2.26 2.23 -18.87
N ARG A 205 3.21 2.88 -19.54
CA ARG A 205 3.01 3.50 -20.85
C ARG A 205 2.77 2.50 -21.97
N TYR A 206 3.56 1.42 -22.00
CA TYR A 206 3.56 0.44 -23.09
C TYR A 206 2.79 -0.84 -22.74
N GLY A 207 2.69 -1.18 -21.46
CA GLY A 207 1.93 -2.31 -20.96
C GLY A 207 0.44 -2.02 -20.77
N HIS A 208 -0.02 -0.78 -21.05
CA HIS A 208 -1.42 -0.37 -20.88
C HIS A 208 -1.97 -0.69 -19.47
N VAL A 209 -1.14 -0.48 -18.45
CA VAL A 209 -1.47 -0.86 -17.07
C VAL A 209 -2.61 -0.02 -16.54
N SER A 210 -3.63 -0.69 -16.03
CA SER A 210 -4.72 -0.11 -15.26
C SER A 210 -4.97 -0.96 -14.03
N MET A 211 -4.70 -0.38 -12.85
CA MET A 211 -4.85 -1.03 -11.56
C MET A 211 -5.70 -0.14 -10.65
N GLU A 212 -7.00 -0.40 -10.63
CA GLU A 212 -7.97 0.30 -9.80
C GLU A 212 -8.53 -0.67 -8.75
N LEU A 213 -7.86 -0.71 -7.59
CA LEU A 213 -8.24 -1.62 -6.51
C LEU A 213 -9.60 -1.28 -5.89
N ALA A 214 -10.17 -0.10 -6.10
CA ALA A 214 -11.50 0.22 -5.57
C ALA A 214 -12.60 -0.57 -6.31
N SER A 215 -12.51 -0.61 -7.64
CA SER A 215 -13.44 -1.32 -8.54
C SER A 215 -13.04 -2.78 -8.79
N GLY A 216 -11.87 -3.21 -8.28
CA GLY A 216 -11.33 -4.56 -8.50
C GLY A 216 -10.74 -4.76 -9.89
N HIS A 217 -10.58 -3.70 -10.69
CA HIS A 217 -10.05 -3.78 -12.05
C HIS A 217 -8.51 -3.84 -12.05
N ILE A 218 -7.95 -4.92 -12.59
CA ILE A 218 -6.51 -5.16 -12.68
C ILE A 218 -6.17 -5.70 -14.07
N SER A 219 -5.37 -4.96 -14.83
CA SER A 219 -4.95 -5.35 -16.17
C SER A 219 -3.60 -4.71 -16.55
N PRO A 220 -2.73 -5.40 -17.30
CA PRO A 220 -2.79 -6.81 -17.72
C PRO A 220 -2.27 -7.77 -16.63
N PHE A 221 -2.55 -9.07 -16.79
CA PHE A 221 -2.01 -10.14 -15.94
C PHE A 221 -0.49 -10.04 -15.79
N ILE A 222 0.01 -10.01 -14.55
CA ILE A 222 1.43 -9.91 -14.15
C ILE A 222 2.07 -8.55 -14.44
N ILE A 223 1.81 -7.94 -15.60
CA ILE A 223 2.41 -6.67 -16.00
C ILE A 223 2.01 -5.55 -15.04
N ALA A 224 0.76 -5.57 -14.57
CA ALA A 224 0.26 -4.60 -13.60
C ALA A 224 1.01 -4.70 -12.25
N GLU A 225 1.31 -5.91 -11.78
CA GLU A 225 2.05 -6.13 -10.54
C GLU A 225 3.53 -5.74 -10.67
N ILE A 226 4.16 -6.01 -11.82
CA ILE A 226 5.53 -5.57 -12.08
C ILE A 226 5.60 -4.04 -12.05
N ALA A 227 4.63 -3.35 -12.67
CA ALA A 227 4.52 -1.90 -12.59
C ALA A 227 4.35 -1.45 -11.13
N ALA A 228 3.44 -2.09 -10.39
CA ALA A 228 3.19 -1.78 -8.98
C ALA A 228 4.46 -1.91 -8.13
N PHE A 229 5.20 -3.01 -8.25
CA PHE A 229 6.46 -3.21 -7.52
C PHE A 229 7.52 -2.18 -7.93
N ALA A 230 7.67 -1.86 -9.22
CA ALA A 230 8.59 -0.82 -9.66
C ALA A 230 8.27 0.53 -9.00
N GLY A 231 6.99 0.92 -8.96
CA GLY A 231 6.54 2.14 -8.27
C GLY A 231 6.74 2.10 -6.76
N ILE A 232 6.42 0.97 -6.10
CA ILE A 232 6.62 0.76 -4.67
C ILE A 232 8.09 0.93 -4.30
N PHE A 233 8.99 0.20 -4.96
CA PHE A 233 10.41 0.25 -4.64
C PHE A 233 11.04 1.59 -5.00
N SER A 234 10.57 2.25 -6.07
CA SER A 234 10.95 3.63 -6.37
C SER A 234 10.60 4.57 -5.21
N CYS A 235 9.35 4.52 -4.73
CA CYS A 235 8.88 5.33 -3.61
C CYS A 235 9.67 5.06 -2.32
N LEU A 236 9.99 3.78 -2.02
CA LEU A 236 10.83 3.42 -0.87
C LEU A 236 12.27 3.92 -1.01
N CYS A 237 12.85 3.91 -2.21
CA CYS A 237 14.17 4.47 -2.46
C CYS A 237 14.16 5.98 -2.27
N LEU A 238 13.15 6.67 -2.81
CA LEU A 238 12.96 8.11 -2.65
C LEU A 238 12.82 8.49 -1.18
N SER A 239 11.91 7.83 -0.44
CA SER A 239 11.66 8.15 0.96
C SER A 239 12.91 7.95 1.81
N LYS A 240 13.70 6.90 1.53
CA LYS A 240 14.96 6.63 2.20
C LYS A 240 16.04 7.67 1.86
N GLY A 241 16.12 8.07 0.59
CA GLY A 241 17.01 9.15 0.14
C GLY A 241 16.69 10.48 0.82
N LEU A 242 15.41 10.80 0.98
CA LEU A 242 14.97 12.02 1.69
C LEU A 242 15.28 11.96 3.19
N THR A 243 15.06 10.82 3.84
CA THR A 243 15.32 10.65 5.28
C THR A 243 16.82 10.76 5.60
N TYR A 244 17.67 10.00 4.89
CA TYR A 244 19.09 9.89 5.26
C TYR A 244 20.03 10.79 4.44
N GLY A 245 19.60 11.30 3.28
CA GLY A 245 20.35 12.30 2.52
C GLY A 245 20.40 13.65 3.22
N GLY A 246 19.34 14.02 3.96
CA GLY A 246 19.31 15.22 4.79
C GLY A 246 20.29 15.19 5.96
N ASP A 247 20.54 14.00 6.53
CA ASP A 247 21.50 13.85 7.63
C ASP A 247 22.95 14.09 7.18
N CYS A 248 23.27 13.73 5.93
CA CYS A 248 24.60 13.95 5.34
C CYS A 248 24.89 15.46 5.11
N LEU A 249 23.86 16.25 4.80
CA LEU A 249 23.97 17.71 4.67
C LEU A 249 24.18 18.39 6.03
N LYS A 250 23.52 17.90 7.09
CA LYS A 250 23.67 18.43 8.46
C LYS A 250 25.07 18.21 9.04
N THR A 251 25.68 17.05 8.75
CA THR A 251 27.06 16.76 9.17
C THR A 251 28.11 17.62 8.48
N HIS A 252 27.86 18.05 7.24
CA HIS A 252 28.75 18.97 6.53
C HIS A 252 28.59 20.43 6.98
N SER A 253 27.38 20.85 7.38
CA SER A 253 27.19 22.21 7.93
C SER A 253 27.81 22.40 9.31
N SER A 254 27.93 21.36 10.13
CA SER A 254 28.55 21.46 11.46
C SER A 254 30.08 21.39 11.44
N GLN A 255 30.68 20.88 10.37
CA GLN A 255 32.14 20.87 10.19
C GLN A 255 32.71 22.16 9.57
N ASN A 256 31.86 23.01 8.99
CA ASN A 256 32.27 24.29 8.40
C ASN A 256 32.11 25.49 9.35
N VAL A 257 31.78 25.26 10.62
CA VAL A 257 31.60 26.31 11.66
C VAL A 257 32.63 26.16 12.80
N SER A 258 33.63 25.28 12.64
CA SER A 258 34.78 25.14 13.55
C SER A 258 36.07 25.52 12.86
#